data_AF-A0A9E0QCM2-F1
#
_entry.id   AF-A0A9E0QCM2-F1
#
_cell.length_a   1.000
_cell.length_b   1.000
_cell.length_c   1.000
_cell.angle_alpha   90.00
_cell.angle_beta   90.00
_cell.angle_gamma   90.00
#
_symmetry.space_group_name_H-M   'P 1'
#
loop_
_entity.id
_entity.type
_entity.pdbx_description
1 polymer ?
#
loop_
_entity_poly.entity_id
_entity_poly.type
_entity_poly.pdbx_seq_one_letter_code
_entity_poly.pdbx_strand_id
1 'polypeptide(L)' 'MIFNNDGVRRRDRLMEENRAVELLQNSEYGILSMIDDKGLPYGIPLNYVWDGDSSIYIHCAP' A
#
# COMPACT_ATOMS: atom_id res chain seq x y z
N MET A 1 -9.13 -9.17 -1.61
CA MET A 1 -8.99 -7.71 -1.93
C MET A 1 -9.95 -7.30 -3.05
N ILE A 2 -10.44 -6.04 -3.12
CA ILE A 2 -11.20 -5.52 -4.27
C ILE A 2 -10.29 -4.59 -5.07
N PHE A 3 -9.90 -4.98 -6.29
CA PHE A 3 -9.13 -4.12 -7.19
C PHE A 3 -10.06 -3.20 -7.98
N ASN A 4 -10.20 -1.95 -7.53
CA ASN A 4 -11.08 -0.96 -8.16
C ASN A 4 -10.29 0.33 -8.49
N ASN A 5 -10.24 0.67 -9.77
CA ASN A 5 -9.58 1.86 -10.30
C ASN A 5 -10.53 2.87 -10.97
N ASP A 6 -11.84 2.74 -10.80
CA ASP A 6 -12.84 3.56 -11.50
C ASP A 6 -12.66 5.07 -11.27
N GLY A 7 -12.22 5.45 -10.06
CA GLY A 7 -11.96 6.83 -9.64
C GLY A 7 -10.61 7.41 -10.10
N VAL A 8 -9.74 6.62 -10.74
CA VAL A 8 -8.41 7.10 -11.14
C VAL A 8 -8.51 7.98 -12.38
N ARG A 9 -8.08 9.25 -12.25
CA ARG A 9 -8.15 10.24 -13.34
C ARG A 9 -7.31 9.87 -14.56
N ARG A 10 -6.13 9.30 -14.36
CA ARG A 10 -5.18 8.94 -15.44
C ARG A 10 -5.25 7.45 -15.77
N ARG A 11 -6.26 7.09 -16.55
CA ARG A 11 -6.50 5.69 -16.95
C ARG A 11 -5.38 5.10 -17.80
N ASP A 12 -4.65 5.94 -18.53
CA ASP A 12 -3.50 5.55 -19.35
C ASP A 12 -2.29 5.08 -18.52
N ARG A 13 -2.28 5.34 -17.21
CA ARG A 13 -1.21 4.97 -16.27
C ARG A 13 -1.64 3.89 -15.27
N LEU A 14 -2.75 3.22 -15.52
CA LEU A 14 -3.20 2.14 -14.65
C LEU A 14 -2.26 0.95 -14.78
N MET A 15 -2.08 0.28 -13.64
CA MET A 15 -1.42 -1.01 -13.56
C MET A 15 -2.50 -2.09 -13.59
N GLU A 16 -2.22 -3.21 -14.24
CA GLU A 16 -3.08 -4.39 -14.17
C GLU A 16 -3.04 -5.02 -12.78
N GLU A 17 -4.12 -5.68 -12.36
CA GLU A 17 -4.26 -6.25 -11.01
C GLU A 17 -3.13 -7.22 -10.67
N ASN A 18 -2.83 -8.15 -11.58
CA ASN A 18 -1.74 -9.12 -11.42
C ASN A 18 -0.39 -8.44 -11.18
N ARG A 19 -0.12 -7.33 -11.88
CA ARG A 19 1.14 -6.60 -11.74
C ARG A 19 1.19 -5.81 -10.43
N ALA A 20 0.06 -5.29 -9.96
CA ALA A 20 -0.04 -4.66 -8.65
C ALA A 20 0.19 -5.67 -7.52
N VAL A 21 -0.35 -6.88 -7.65
CA VAL A 21 -0.12 -7.99 -6.71
C VAL A 21 1.34 -8.43 -6.73
N GLU A 22 1.95 -8.60 -7.91
CA GLU A 22 3.39 -8.91 -8.02
C GLU A 22 4.26 -7.83 -7.35
N LEU A 23 3.92 -6.56 -7.52
CA LEU A 23 4.63 -5.46 -6.88
C LEU A 23 4.53 -5.59 -5.35
N LEU A 24 3.33 -5.83 -4.82
CA LEU A 24 3.10 -5.99 -3.39
C LEU A 24 3.86 -7.18 -2.80
N GLN A 25 3.96 -8.30 -3.54
CA GLN A 25 4.69 -9.50 -3.12
C GLN A 25 6.21 -9.33 -3.09
N ASN A 26 6.76 -8.53 -4.02
CA ASN A 26 8.21 -8.45 -4.25
C ASN A 26 8.84 -7.14 -3.76
N SER A 27 8.05 -6.23 -3.19
CA SER A 27 8.58 -4.96 -2.65
C SER A 27 9.39 -5.19 -1.39
N GLU A 28 10.49 -4.47 -1.25
CA GLU A 28 11.35 -4.53 -0.07
C GLU A 28 10.72 -3.80 1.14
N TYR A 29 10.10 -2.65 0.88
CA TYR A 29 9.41 -1.83 1.88
C TYR A 29 8.28 -1.02 1.24
N GLY A 30 7.39 -0.50 2.07
CA GLY A 30 6.32 0.42 1.69
C GLY A 30 6.42 1.72 2.47
N ILE A 31 5.68 2.74 2.03
CA ILE A 31 5.50 3.97 2.81
C ILE A 31 4.11 3.94 3.43
N LEU A 32 4.04 3.93 4.76
CA LEU A 32 2.81 4.11 5.51
C LEU A 32 2.59 5.61 5.74
N SER A 33 1.59 6.18 5.08
CA SER A 33 1.18 7.58 5.27
C SER A 33 0.04 7.68 6.28
N MET A 34 0.23 8.50 7.30
CA MET A 34 -0.71 8.72 8.38
C MET A 34 -0.85 10.22 8.69
N ILE A 35 -1.82 10.54 9.53
CA ILE A 35 -2.06 11.88 10.05
C ILE A 35 -1.94 11.80 11.57
N ASP A 36 -1.26 12.77 12.18
CA ASP A 36 -1.15 12.86 13.64
C ASP A 36 -2.44 13.41 14.28
N ASP A 37 -2.42 13.54 15.60
CA ASP A 37 -3.53 14.08 16.39
C ASP A 37 -3.86 15.55 16.07
N LYS A 38 -2.95 16.27 15.41
CA LYS A 38 -3.08 17.68 15.01
C LYS A 38 -3.44 17.84 13.53
N GLY A 39 -3.61 16.75 12.78
CA GLY A 39 -3.94 16.81 11.37
C GLY A 39 -2.73 16.93 10.44
N LEU A 40 -1.50 16.81 10.94
CA LEU A 40 -0.29 16.90 10.12
C LEU A 40 0.02 15.54 9.46
N PRO A 41 0.21 15.48 8.13
CA PRO A 41 0.54 14.25 7.46
C PRO A 41 2.03 13.89 7.66
N TYR A 42 2.30 12.61 7.83
CA TYR A 42 3.66 12.06 7.82
C TYR A 42 3.69 10.68 7.17
N GLY A 43 4.87 10.30 6.67
CA GLY A 43 5.10 9.00 6.03
C GLY A 43 6.26 8.29 6.68
N ILE A 44 6.10 6.99 6.95
CA ILE A 44 7.15 6.16 7.52
C ILE A 44 7.48 5.02 6.54
N PRO A 45 8.75 4.85 6.13
CA PRO A 45 9.18 3.65 5.41
C PRO A 45 9.19 2.45 6.36
N LEU A 46 8.45 1.40 6.01
CA LEU A 46 8.30 0.21 6.85
C LEU A 46 8.38 -1.06 6.00
N ASN A 47 9.03 -2.07 6.57
CA ASN A 47 8.95 -3.43 6.06
C ASN A 47 7.57 -4.00 6.42
N TYR A 48 6.99 -4.76 5.49
CA TYR A 48 5.68 -5.36 5.68
C TYR A 48 5.67 -6.80 5.15
N VAL A 49 4.68 -7.56 5.61
CA VAL A 49 4.36 -8.90 5.08
C VAL A 49 2.91 -8.87 4.60
N TRP A 50 2.67 -9.34 3.39
CA TRP A 50 1.33 -9.52 2.86
C TRP A 50 0.89 -10.99 3.01
N ASP A 51 -0.35 -11.23 3.44
CA ASP A 51 -0.89 -12.60 3.62
C ASP A 51 -1.26 -13.32 2.33
N GLY A 52 -1.25 -12.64 1.19
CA GLY A 52 -1.69 -13.20 -0.09
C GLY A 52 -3.19 -13.04 -0.37
N ASP A 53 -3.95 -12.37 0.50
CA ASP A 53 -5.40 -12.18 0.32
C ASP A 53 -5.85 -10.73 0.57
N SER A 54 -5.80 -10.27 1.82
CA SER A 54 -6.52 -9.06 2.23
C SER A 54 -5.79 -8.19 3.23
N SER A 55 -4.73 -8.69 3.88
CA SER A 55 -4.11 -7.98 5.00
C SER A 55 -2.60 -7.81 4.83
N ILE A 56 -2.14 -6.59 5.12
CA ILE A 56 -0.72 -6.25 5.26
C ILE A 56 -0.40 -6.17 6.74
N TYR A 57 0.61 -6.91 7.17
CA TYR A 57 1.11 -6.95 8.54
C TYR A 57 2.39 -6.14 8.62
N ILE A 58 2.46 -5.30 9.64
CA ILE A 58 3.60 -4.45 9.92
C ILE A 58 3.98 -4.69 11.38
N HIS A 59 5.27 -4.84 11.64
CA HIS A 59 5.80 -4.89 13.00
C HIS A 59 6.35 -3.53 13.38
N CYS A 60 5.94 -3.01 14.53
CA CYS A 60 6.49 -1.79 15.13
C CYS A 60 6.95 -2.11 16.55
N ALA A 61 7.91 -1.33 17.05
CA ALA A 61 8.27 -1.38 18.46
C ALA A 61 7.05 -1.04 19.35
N PRO A 62 6.95 -1.60 20.57
CA PRO A 62 5.87 -1.31 21.51
C PRO A 62 5.72 0.18 21.85
#